data_AF-A0A2V9NC25-F1
#
_entry.id   AF-A0A2V9NC25-F1
#
_cell.length_a   1.000
_cell.length_b   1.000
_cell.length_c   1.000
_cell.angle_alpha   90.00
_cell.angle_beta   90.00
_cell.angle_gamma   90.00
#
_symmetry.space_group_name_H-M   'P 1'
#
loop_
_entity.id
_entity.type
_entity.pdbx_description
1 polymer ?
#
loop_
_entity_poly.entity_id
_entity_poly.type
_entity_poly.pdbx_seq_one_letter_code
_entity_poly.pdbx_strand_id
1 'polypeptide(L)'
;MLVVFPAPLKMGERLALQFSYEGDVLSEAGGGLLYVGVRGTWYPNRGSETAHFDLEFRYPPGWTLVATGKQVAPAAMASDDPSMQVSRWISDRPISLAGFNLGKYFRSEAHAGKTLIATYAAAGVERTFPKGTEQSSLAPPPLRPSFGRSPETSVTVVSPPPSPARNAQTVADEGARAVEFFSKLYGPYPYSQLSLTQMPGDLSQGWPSLVFLSSFSFLTPEDKSHLHLSDLDTSLSSAVVAHEIAHQWWGDLVSWRSYRDQWLVEALANYSSLLLLESHDPARFTAIMQRFRDNLVARNKQEREIVQAGPVSLGVRLTNSEFPDGYEMISYGRGTWLLHMLRTMMRDTEPAAARSQPISQEPFFRALLNLRKQFEGRAMTTRDLLKALEVELPHSAWHNGQRSLDWFYEGWINGVSVPKFELEKVKYTQQSGRVLVTGVIVQKEADRYLITSVPIYTNAKEKPVLLGRIFADGAETTFQLTAPAGTRGVVMDPYQTVLSRRR
;
A
#
# COMPACT_ATOMS: atom_id res chain seq x y z
N MET A 1 -24.57 -20.88 -0.01
CA MET A 1 -24.88 -22.33 -0.07
C MET A 1 -24.72 -22.92 1.32
N LEU A 2 -25.70 -23.69 1.80
CA LEU A 2 -25.62 -24.43 3.07
C LEU A 2 -25.51 -25.92 2.75
N VAL A 3 -24.51 -26.61 3.30
CA VAL A 3 -24.35 -28.06 3.16
C VAL A 3 -24.70 -28.71 4.49
N VAL A 4 -25.73 -29.55 4.49
CA VAL A 4 -26.18 -30.28 5.69
C VAL A 4 -25.74 -31.73 5.57
N PHE A 5 -24.94 -32.20 6.53
CA PHE A 5 -24.49 -33.58 6.57
C PHE A 5 -25.55 -34.49 7.22
N PRO A 6 -25.70 -35.74 6.74
CA PRO A 6 -26.71 -36.67 7.27
C PRO A 6 -26.41 -37.14 8.70
N ALA A 7 -25.18 -36.95 9.18
CA ALA A 7 -24.76 -37.24 10.55
C ALA A 7 -23.67 -36.24 10.99
N PRO A 8 -23.46 -36.07 12.32
CA PRO A 8 -22.34 -35.29 12.83
C PRO A 8 -21.00 -35.82 12.31
N LEU A 9 -20.16 -34.90 11.82
CA LEU A 9 -18.81 -35.23 11.33
C LEU A 9 -17.87 -35.57 12.49
N LYS A 10 -16.91 -36.47 12.24
CA LYS A 10 -15.88 -36.83 13.23
C LYS A 10 -14.64 -35.95 13.05
N MET A 11 -14.00 -35.57 14.15
CA MET A 11 -12.74 -34.83 14.10
C MET A 11 -11.67 -35.62 13.33
N GLY A 12 -11.05 -34.99 12.33
CA GLY A 12 -10.03 -35.61 11.47
C GLY A 12 -10.58 -36.39 10.26
N GLU A 13 -11.90 -36.52 10.13
CA GLU A 13 -12.53 -37.12 8.95
C GLU A 13 -12.25 -36.30 7.69
N ARG A 14 -11.90 -36.97 6.58
CA ARG A 14 -11.71 -36.36 5.26
C ARG A 14 -12.92 -36.64 4.39
N LEU A 15 -13.52 -35.59 3.85
CA LEU A 15 -14.68 -35.67 2.97
C LEU A 15 -14.32 -35.04 1.63
N ALA A 16 -14.85 -35.63 0.55
CA ALA A 16 -14.84 -35.02 -0.77
C ALA A 16 -16.22 -34.41 -1.03
N LEU A 17 -16.26 -33.12 -1.31
CA LEU A 17 -17.48 -32.41 -1.69
C LEU A 17 -17.37 -32.01 -3.15
N GLN A 18 -18.37 -32.37 -3.94
CA GLN A 18 -18.46 -31.97 -5.34
C GLN A 18 -19.66 -31.05 -5.51
N PHE A 19 -19.41 -29.90 -6.15
CA PHE A 19 -20.44 -28.92 -6.47
C PHE A 19 -20.50 -28.76 -7.98
N SER A 20 -21.71 -28.72 -8.53
CA SER A 20 -21.97 -28.35 -9.92
C SER A 20 -22.96 -27.19 -9.90
N TYR A 21 -22.61 -26.11 -10.58
CA TYR A 21 -23.40 -24.89 -10.64
C TYR A 21 -23.12 -24.18 -11.96
N GLU A 22 -24.06 -23.33 -12.36
CA GLU A 22 -23.97 -22.48 -13.55
C GLU A 22 -24.46 -21.08 -13.21
N GLY A 23 -24.03 -20.10 -13.99
CA GLY A 23 -24.45 -18.71 -13.83
C GLY A 23 -23.53 -17.74 -14.57
N ASP A 24 -24.00 -16.51 -14.69
CA ASP A 24 -23.24 -15.43 -15.31
C ASP A 24 -22.22 -14.89 -14.32
N VAL A 25 -20.94 -15.16 -14.59
CA VAL A 25 -19.83 -14.72 -13.72
C VAL A 25 -18.90 -13.70 -14.38
N LEU A 26 -18.92 -13.64 -15.71
CA LEU A 26 -18.13 -12.72 -16.50
C LEU A 26 -18.98 -11.55 -16.96
N SER A 27 -18.45 -10.35 -16.76
CA SER A 27 -19.00 -9.10 -17.28
C SER A 27 -18.11 -8.57 -18.40
N GLU A 28 -18.71 -8.00 -19.44
CA GLU A 28 -17.98 -7.33 -20.53
C GLU A 28 -17.74 -5.86 -20.19
N ALA A 29 -16.48 -5.47 -20.06
CA ALA A 29 -16.10 -4.08 -19.85
C ALA A 29 -16.06 -3.28 -21.15
N GLY A 30 -15.79 -3.96 -22.28
CA GLY A 30 -15.46 -3.36 -23.57
C GLY A 30 -14.00 -3.60 -23.95
N GLY A 31 -13.62 -3.32 -25.21
CA GLY A 31 -12.23 -3.41 -25.66
C GLY A 31 -11.61 -4.81 -25.64
N GLY A 32 -12.43 -5.87 -25.54
CA GLY A 32 -11.96 -7.25 -25.40
C GLY A 32 -11.58 -7.65 -23.97
N LEU A 33 -12.05 -6.93 -22.95
CA LEU A 33 -11.84 -7.27 -21.53
C LEU A 33 -13.11 -7.88 -20.93
N LEU A 34 -13.03 -9.17 -20.56
CA LEU A 34 -14.01 -9.84 -19.70
C LEU A 34 -13.42 -9.99 -18.30
N TYR A 35 -14.24 -9.73 -17.30
CA TYR A 35 -13.78 -9.73 -15.93
C TYR A 35 -14.79 -10.39 -15.00
N VAL A 36 -14.28 -11.00 -13.94
CA VAL A 36 -15.13 -11.58 -12.90
C VAL A 36 -15.58 -10.47 -11.96
N GLY A 37 -16.89 -10.34 -11.72
CA GLY A 37 -17.46 -9.44 -10.70
C GLY A 37 -17.02 -9.84 -9.28
N VAL A 38 -17.68 -9.35 -8.21
CA VAL A 38 -17.29 -9.54 -6.78
C VAL A 38 -16.52 -10.84 -6.52
N ARG A 39 -15.19 -10.74 -6.54
CA ARG A 39 -14.33 -11.85 -7.02
C ARG A 39 -14.22 -13.02 -6.05
N GLY A 40 -14.76 -12.91 -4.84
CA GLY A 40 -14.85 -14.01 -3.86
C GLY A 40 -16.08 -14.92 -4.01
N THR A 41 -17.00 -14.66 -4.94
CA THR A 41 -18.29 -15.38 -5.00
C THR A 41 -18.49 -16.24 -6.25
N TRP A 42 -17.49 -16.35 -7.13
CA TRP A 42 -17.63 -17.12 -8.39
C TRP A 42 -17.58 -18.64 -8.19
N TYR A 43 -17.09 -19.11 -7.05
CA TYR A 43 -17.04 -20.51 -6.68
C TYR A 43 -17.35 -20.70 -5.19
N PRO A 44 -17.92 -21.86 -4.79
CA PRO A 44 -18.09 -22.19 -3.39
C PRO A 44 -16.76 -22.22 -2.65
N ASN A 45 -16.60 -21.35 -1.65
CA ASN A 45 -15.41 -21.31 -0.79
C ASN A 45 -15.79 -21.00 0.67
N ARG A 46 -14.82 -21.17 1.56
CA ARG A 46 -14.98 -20.98 3.01
C ARG A 46 -14.34 -19.69 3.53
N GLY A 47 -14.15 -18.69 2.66
CA GLY A 47 -13.51 -17.42 3.00
C GLY A 47 -11.99 -17.53 3.07
N SER A 48 -11.41 -17.05 4.17
CA SER A 48 -9.96 -16.84 4.32
C SER A 48 -9.12 -18.09 4.64
N GLU A 49 -9.73 -19.28 4.64
CA GLU A 49 -9.00 -20.55 4.81
C GLU A 49 -8.16 -20.85 3.57
N THR A 50 -6.92 -21.32 3.77
CA THR A 50 -6.02 -21.60 2.65
C THR A 50 -6.19 -23.02 2.12
N ALA A 51 -6.07 -23.18 0.80
CA ALA A 51 -6.13 -24.47 0.11
C ALA A 51 -5.21 -24.50 -1.10
N HIS A 52 -4.83 -25.69 -1.54
CA HIS A 52 -4.23 -25.88 -2.86
C HIS A 52 -5.33 -25.82 -3.92
N PHE A 53 -5.04 -25.10 -5.01
CA PHE A 53 -5.94 -24.98 -6.15
C PHE A 53 -5.35 -25.67 -7.38
N ASP A 54 -6.20 -26.43 -8.06
CA ASP A 54 -5.98 -27.06 -9.35
C ASP A 54 -7.17 -26.69 -10.24
N LEU A 55 -6.96 -25.72 -11.12
CA LEU A 55 -8.01 -25.05 -11.88
C LEU A 55 -7.89 -25.45 -13.35
N GLU A 56 -8.97 -25.99 -13.93
CA GLU A 56 -9.09 -26.19 -15.37
C GLU A 56 -10.13 -25.21 -15.93
N PHE A 57 -9.76 -24.50 -16.99
CA PHE A 57 -10.66 -23.61 -17.70
C PHE A 57 -10.79 -24.02 -19.16
N ARG A 58 -12.02 -23.92 -19.68
CA ARG A 58 -12.35 -24.09 -21.09
C ARG A 58 -12.92 -22.79 -21.63
N TYR A 59 -12.35 -22.25 -22.69
CA TYR A 59 -12.70 -20.94 -23.23
C TYR A 59 -12.46 -20.87 -24.73
N PRO A 60 -13.07 -19.92 -25.47
CA PRO A 60 -12.95 -19.87 -26.93
C PRO A 60 -11.52 -19.52 -27.40
N PRO A 61 -11.09 -20.01 -28.57
CA PRO A 61 -9.86 -19.58 -29.24
C PRO A 61 -9.81 -18.06 -29.45
N GLY A 62 -8.60 -17.49 -29.45
CA GLY A 62 -8.39 -16.05 -29.62
C GLY A 62 -8.63 -15.19 -28.36
N TRP A 63 -8.99 -15.83 -27.24
CA TRP A 63 -8.98 -15.22 -25.92
C TRP A 63 -7.80 -15.74 -25.09
N THR A 64 -7.30 -14.92 -24.19
CA THR A 64 -6.23 -15.27 -23.24
C THR A 64 -6.83 -15.30 -21.84
N LEU A 65 -6.75 -16.47 -21.21
CA LEU A 65 -7.09 -16.64 -19.81
C LEU A 65 -5.85 -16.47 -18.95
N VAL A 66 -5.98 -15.72 -17.87
CA VAL A 66 -4.96 -15.55 -16.82
C VAL A 66 -5.60 -15.90 -15.49
N ALA A 67 -4.98 -16.79 -14.72
CA ALA A 67 -5.51 -17.24 -13.44
C ALA A 67 -4.42 -17.31 -12.37
N THR A 68 -4.86 -17.39 -11.12
CA THR A 68 -3.99 -17.65 -9.98
C THR A 68 -3.19 -18.95 -10.16
N GLY A 69 -1.90 -18.90 -9.83
CA GLY A 69 -0.99 -20.04 -9.90
C GLY A 69 -0.16 -20.10 -11.17
N LYS A 70 0.49 -21.24 -11.37
CA LYS A 70 1.32 -21.54 -12.53
C LYS A 70 0.52 -22.29 -13.58
N GLN A 71 0.58 -21.81 -14.82
CA GLN A 71 0.05 -22.57 -15.95
C GLN A 71 0.91 -23.81 -16.20
N VAL A 72 0.27 -24.97 -16.27
CA VAL A 72 0.91 -26.26 -16.58
C VAL A 72 0.32 -26.84 -17.85
N ALA A 73 1.06 -27.76 -18.48
CA ALA A 73 0.51 -28.55 -19.57
C ALA A 73 -0.74 -29.31 -19.04
N PRO A 74 -1.85 -29.35 -19.81
CA PRO A 74 -3.01 -30.16 -19.46
C PRO A 74 -2.58 -31.63 -19.29
N ALA A 75 -3.10 -32.33 -18.27
CA ALA A 75 -2.67 -33.70 -17.96
C ALA A 75 -2.97 -34.71 -19.08
N ALA A 76 -4.04 -34.49 -19.83
CA ALA A 76 -4.42 -35.12 -21.09
C ALA A 76 -5.80 -34.54 -21.41
N MET A 77 -5.92 -33.72 -22.45
CA MET A 77 -7.13 -33.41 -23.23
C MET A 77 -6.76 -32.28 -24.20
N ALA A 78 -6.50 -32.64 -25.46
CA ALA A 78 -7.01 -31.78 -26.52
C ALA A 78 -8.53 -31.69 -26.26
N SER A 79 -9.12 -30.50 -26.30
CA SER A 79 -10.57 -30.45 -26.19
C SER A 79 -11.18 -31.37 -27.24
N ASP A 80 -12.07 -32.27 -26.81
CA ASP A 80 -12.89 -33.06 -27.76
C ASP A 80 -13.73 -32.13 -28.65
N ASP A 81 -13.91 -30.88 -28.21
CA ASP A 81 -14.49 -29.78 -28.96
C ASP A 81 -13.39 -28.87 -29.56
N PRO A 82 -13.16 -28.90 -30.89
CA PRO A 82 -12.16 -28.05 -31.54
C PRO A 82 -12.50 -26.55 -31.50
N SER A 83 -13.69 -26.17 -31.03
CA SER A 83 -14.11 -24.77 -30.85
C SER A 83 -13.68 -24.16 -29.52
N MET A 84 -13.03 -24.93 -28.64
CA MET A 84 -12.57 -24.49 -27.32
C MET A 84 -11.09 -24.78 -27.13
N GLN A 85 -10.43 -24.01 -26.25
CA GLN A 85 -9.09 -24.28 -25.75
C GLN A 85 -9.15 -24.54 -24.25
N VAL A 86 -8.18 -25.30 -23.74
CA VAL A 86 -8.08 -25.70 -22.33
C VAL A 86 -6.80 -25.15 -21.73
N SER A 87 -6.88 -24.58 -20.52
CA SER A 87 -5.71 -24.27 -19.71
C SER A 87 -5.87 -24.81 -18.29
N ARG A 88 -4.76 -25.24 -17.69
CA ARG A 88 -4.69 -25.75 -16.32
C ARG A 88 -3.72 -24.93 -15.49
N TRP A 89 -4.13 -24.55 -14.29
CA TRP A 89 -3.39 -23.67 -13.39
C TRP A 89 -3.31 -24.29 -12.00
N ILE A 90 -2.10 -24.39 -11.47
CA ILE A 90 -1.85 -25.00 -10.16
C ILE A 90 -1.20 -23.96 -9.26
N SER A 91 -1.76 -23.77 -8.06
CA SER A 91 -1.15 -22.90 -7.04
C SER A 91 0.19 -23.47 -6.57
N ASP A 92 1.24 -22.65 -6.47
CA ASP A 92 2.55 -23.07 -5.94
C ASP A 92 2.47 -23.55 -4.48
N ARG A 93 1.46 -23.08 -3.73
CA ARG A 93 1.26 -23.34 -2.31
C ARG A 93 -0.20 -23.12 -1.88
N PRO A 94 -0.59 -23.47 -0.63
CA PRO A 94 -1.91 -23.12 -0.13
C PRO A 94 -2.12 -21.60 -0.14
N ILE A 95 -3.24 -21.16 -0.69
CA ILE A 95 -3.63 -19.75 -0.83
C ILE A 95 -5.09 -19.58 -0.42
N SER A 96 -5.51 -18.38 -0.03
CA SER A 96 -6.86 -18.12 0.47
C SER A 96 -7.91 -17.97 -0.63
N LEU A 97 -7.51 -17.49 -1.80
CA LEU A 97 -8.40 -17.13 -2.89
C LEU A 97 -7.78 -17.49 -4.24
N ALA A 98 -8.63 -17.95 -5.16
CA ALA A 98 -8.28 -18.21 -6.55
C ALA A 98 -9.17 -17.38 -7.47
N GLY A 99 -8.55 -16.69 -8.42
CA GLY A 99 -9.21 -15.81 -9.37
C GLY A 99 -8.72 -16.03 -10.79
N PHE A 100 -9.46 -15.46 -11.74
CA PHE A 100 -9.07 -15.43 -13.13
C PHE A 100 -9.63 -14.19 -13.83
N ASN A 101 -9.09 -13.92 -15.01
CA ASN A 101 -9.52 -12.91 -15.95
C ASN A 101 -9.43 -13.49 -17.38
N LEU A 102 -10.28 -13.00 -18.28
CA LEU A 102 -10.32 -13.46 -19.66
C LEU A 102 -10.34 -12.25 -20.59
N GLY A 103 -9.41 -12.18 -21.54
CA GLY A 103 -9.36 -11.01 -22.40
C GLY A 103 -8.58 -11.22 -23.68
N LYS A 104 -8.76 -10.29 -24.61
CA LYS A 104 -7.90 -10.11 -25.78
C LYS A 104 -6.71 -9.26 -25.36
N TYR A 105 -5.79 -9.90 -24.66
CA TYR A 105 -4.67 -9.24 -24.01
C TYR A 105 -3.45 -9.10 -24.92
N PHE A 106 -2.81 -7.95 -24.83
CA PHE A 106 -1.40 -7.79 -25.10
C PHE A 106 -0.63 -8.25 -23.87
N ARG A 107 0.35 -9.11 -24.11
CA ARG A 107 1.23 -9.66 -23.07
C ARG A 107 2.59 -9.00 -23.14
N SER A 108 3.04 -8.47 -22.01
CA SER A 108 4.40 -7.95 -21.80
C SER A 108 5.07 -8.70 -20.67
N GLU A 109 6.40 -8.74 -20.66
CA GLU A 109 7.17 -9.51 -19.69
C GLU A 109 8.34 -8.70 -19.15
N ALA A 110 8.61 -8.85 -17.87
CA ALA A 110 9.81 -8.39 -17.20
C ALA A 110 10.27 -9.46 -16.20
N HIS A 111 11.48 -9.32 -15.67
CA HIS A 111 12.06 -10.28 -14.74
C HIS A 111 12.61 -9.59 -13.51
N ALA A 112 12.28 -10.13 -12.33
CA ALA A 112 12.89 -9.78 -11.05
C ALA A 112 13.80 -10.94 -10.62
N GLY A 113 15.07 -10.90 -11.03
CA GLY A 113 15.96 -12.06 -10.93
C GLY A 113 15.39 -13.27 -11.68
N LYS A 114 14.94 -14.30 -10.94
CA LYS A 114 14.34 -15.53 -11.52
C LYS A 114 12.82 -15.50 -11.63
N THR A 115 12.16 -14.48 -11.06
CA THR A 115 10.71 -14.37 -11.04
C THR A 115 10.23 -13.70 -12.32
N LEU A 116 9.41 -14.39 -13.10
CA LEU A 116 8.72 -13.82 -14.26
C LEU A 116 7.58 -12.91 -13.79
N ILE A 117 7.53 -11.70 -14.34
CA ILE A 117 6.42 -10.75 -14.21
C ILE A 117 5.75 -10.65 -15.58
N ALA A 118 4.52 -11.17 -15.69
CA ALA A 118 3.75 -11.15 -16.92
C ALA A 118 2.57 -10.19 -16.79
N THR A 119 2.50 -9.19 -17.68
CA THR A 119 1.45 -8.17 -17.67
C THR A 119 0.49 -8.38 -18.84
N TYR A 120 -0.82 -8.33 -18.56
CA TYR A 120 -1.91 -8.58 -19.49
C TYR A 120 -2.85 -7.38 -19.54
N ALA A 121 -2.82 -6.64 -20.65
CA ALA A 121 -3.62 -5.43 -20.83
C ALA A 121 -4.39 -5.49 -22.15
N ALA A 122 -5.65 -5.07 -22.14
CA ALA A 122 -6.50 -5.01 -23.32
C ALA A 122 -6.21 -3.76 -24.16
N ALA A 123 -6.69 -3.76 -25.40
CA ALA A 123 -6.52 -2.63 -26.31
C ALA A 123 -7.25 -1.36 -25.85
N GLY A 124 -8.27 -1.50 -24.99
CA GLY A 124 -9.12 -0.41 -24.54
C GLY A 124 -9.52 -0.50 -23.07
N VAL A 125 -10.25 0.52 -22.65
CA VAL A 125 -10.81 0.69 -21.31
C VAL A 125 -12.32 0.45 -21.31
N GLU A 126 -12.89 0.38 -20.12
CA GLU A 126 -14.32 0.24 -19.92
C GLU A 126 -15.15 1.40 -20.47
N ARG A 127 -16.41 1.14 -20.84
CA ARG A 127 -17.32 2.17 -21.39
C ARG A 127 -17.55 3.37 -20.46
N THR A 128 -17.45 3.14 -19.15
CA THR A 128 -17.61 4.16 -18.10
C THR A 128 -16.33 4.94 -17.80
N PHE A 129 -15.22 4.62 -18.48
CA PHE A 129 -13.95 5.28 -18.24
C PHE A 129 -14.06 6.79 -18.57
N PRO A 130 -13.49 7.69 -17.73
CA PRO A 130 -13.55 9.12 -17.97
C PRO A 130 -13.02 9.49 -19.36
N LYS A 131 -13.77 10.31 -20.10
CA LYS A 131 -13.31 10.87 -21.37
C LYS A 131 -12.41 12.07 -21.09
N GLY A 132 -11.28 12.16 -21.78
CA GLY A 132 -10.44 13.35 -21.76
C GLY A 132 -11.20 14.57 -22.26
N THR A 133 -10.80 15.76 -21.81
CA THR A 133 -11.47 17.03 -22.10
C THR A 133 -11.44 17.37 -23.59
N GLU A 134 -12.55 17.83 -24.13
CA GLU A 134 -12.65 18.35 -25.50
C GLU A 134 -11.85 19.66 -25.62
N GLN A 135 -10.82 19.68 -26.47
CA GLN A 135 -10.13 20.92 -26.84
C GLN A 135 -10.79 21.49 -28.10
N SER A 136 -11.45 22.63 -27.95
CA SER A 136 -11.90 23.44 -29.08
C SER A 136 -10.76 24.34 -29.54
N SER A 137 -10.12 23.99 -30.66
CA SER A 137 -9.16 24.87 -31.32
C SER A 137 -9.88 25.71 -32.38
N LEU A 138 -9.63 27.03 -32.38
CA LEU A 138 -9.99 27.89 -33.50
C LEU A 138 -9.11 27.51 -34.70
N ALA A 139 -9.74 27.22 -35.85
CA ALA A 139 -9.00 26.94 -37.08
C ALA A 139 -8.08 28.14 -37.43
N PRO A 140 -6.85 27.90 -37.91
CA PRO A 140 -5.98 28.99 -38.35
C PRO A 140 -6.69 29.81 -39.45
N PRO A 141 -6.56 31.16 -39.43
CA PRO A 141 -7.23 32.00 -40.41
C PRO A 141 -6.75 31.64 -41.82
N PRO A 142 -7.63 31.66 -42.83
CA PRO A 142 -7.24 31.36 -44.20
C PRO A 142 -6.15 32.33 -44.66
N LEU A 143 -5.15 31.82 -45.38
CA LEU A 143 -4.00 32.57 -45.92
C LEU A 143 -4.35 33.65 -46.96
N ARG A 144 -5.63 34.01 -47.12
CA ARG A 144 -6.10 35.05 -48.04
C ARG A 144 -7.12 35.96 -47.33
N PRO A 145 -7.02 37.29 -47.46
CA PRO A 145 -8.03 38.19 -46.93
C PRO A 145 -9.34 37.98 -47.68
N SER A 146 -10.32 37.35 -47.02
CA SER A 146 -11.68 37.25 -47.52
C SER A 146 -12.47 38.45 -47.00
N PHE A 147 -13.00 39.28 -47.90
CA PHE A 147 -13.95 40.34 -47.56
C PHE A 147 -15.32 39.71 -47.33
N GLY A 148 -15.53 39.16 -46.14
CA GLY A 148 -16.80 38.58 -45.70
C GLY A 148 -16.63 37.88 -44.35
N ARG A 149 -17.55 38.14 -43.41
CA ARG A 149 -17.55 37.55 -42.06
C ARG A 149 -17.69 36.02 -42.20
N SER A 150 -16.57 35.31 -42.09
CA SER A 150 -16.56 33.84 -42.12
C SER A 150 -17.06 33.33 -40.75
N PRO A 151 -17.98 32.35 -40.71
CA PRO A 151 -18.35 31.74 -39.44
C PRO A 151 -17.13 31.02 -38.86
N GLU A 152 -16.73 31.39 -37.63
CA GLU A 152 -15.69 30.67 -36.89
C GLU A 152 -16.12 29.21 -36.78
N THR A 153 -15.42 28.33 -37.50
CA THR A 153 -15.67 26.89 -37.43
C THR A 153 -14.75 26.36 -36.34
N SER A 154 -15.29 26.13 -35.14
CA SER A 154 -14.58 25.42 -34.09
C SER A 154 -14.44 23.95 -34.49
N VAL A 155 -13.21 23.46 -34.60
CA VAL A 155 -12.94 22.03 -34.75
C VAL A 155 -12.74 21.47 -33.35
N THR A 156 -13.65 20.61 -32.93
CA THR A 156 -13.51 19.87 -31.67
C THR A 156 -12.69 18.63 -31.96
N VAL A 157 -11.45 18.58 -31.46
CA VAL A 157 -10.61 17.38 -31.53
C VAL A 157 -10.89 16.55 -30.27
N VAL A 158 -11.58 15.43 -30.44
CA VAL A 158 -11.77 14.45 -29.37
C VAL A 158 -10.59 13.48 -29.42
N SER A 159 -9.73 13.48 -28.40
CA SER A 159 -8.64 12.50 -28.34
C SER A 159 -9.20 11.08 -28.24
N PRO A 160 -8.54 10.09 -28.86
CA PRO A 160 -8.95 8.71 -28.72
C PRO A 160 -8.86 8.25 -27.25
N PRO A 161 -9.71 7.30 -26.82
CA PRO A 161 -9.64 6.77 -25.47
C PRO A 161 -8.27 6.09 -25.21
N PRO A 162 -7.80 6.08 -23.95
CA PRO A 162 -6.54 5.42 -23.60
C PRO A 162 -6.51 3.95 -24.01
N SER A 163 -5.30 3.46 -24.28
CA SER A 163 -5.05 2.07 -24.63
C SER A 163 -4.08 1.45 -23.63
N PRO A 164 -4.58 0.72 -22.61
CA PRO A 164 -3.77 0.08 -21.57
C PRO A 164 -2.62 -0.78 -22.12
N ALA A 165 -2.85 -1.46 -23.24
CA ALA A 165 -1.84 -2.21 -23.97
C ALA A 165 -0.56 -1.42 -24.29
N ARG A 166 -0.64 -0.09 -24.52
CA ARG A 166 0.52 0.74 -24.84
C ARG A 166 1.50 0.89 -23.69
N ASN A 167 1.02 0.75 -22.44
CA ASN A 167 1.84 0.91 -21.24
C ASN A 167 2.11 -0.43 -20.52
N ALA A 168 1.69 -1.56 -21.11
CA ALA A 168 1.81 -2.88 -20.48
C ALA A 168 3.26 -3.26 -20.13
N GLN A 169 4.23 -2.89 -20.96
CA GLN A 169 5.65 -3.12 -20.68
C GLN A 169 6.14 -2.29 -19.48
N THR A 170 5.77 -1.01 -19.42
CA THR A 170 6.11 -0.14 -18.27
C THR A 170 5.59 -0.74 -16.97
N VAL A 171 4.34 -1.22 -16.96
CA VAL A 171 3.73 -1.88 -15.79
C VAL A 171 4.46 -3.18 -15.43
N ALA A 172 4.91 -3.97 -16.42
CA ALA A 172 5.74 -5.15 -16.16
C ALA A 172 7.07 -4.76 -15.49
N ASP A 173 7.74 -3.73 -16.00
CA ASP A 173 9.02 -3.25 -15.48
C ASP A 173 8.88 -2.65 -14.07
N GLU A 174 7.79 -1.92 -13.80
CA GLU A 174 7.42 -1.45 -12.46
C GLU A 174 7.20 -2.62 -11.51
N GLY A 175 6.49 -3.65 -11.95
CA GLY A 175 6.27 -4.85 -11.17
C GLY A 175 7.56 -5.58 -10.84
N ALA A 176 8.49 -5.70 -11.79
CA ALA A 176 9.80 -6.29 -11.55
C ALA A 176 10.61 -5.50 -10.51
N ARG A 177 10.65 -4.15 -10.63
CA ARG A 177 11.33 -3.29 -9.65
C ARG A 177 10.72 -3.43 -8.25
N ALA A 178 9.40 -3.50 -8.14
CA ALA A 178 8.72 -3.70 -6.86
C ALA A 178 9.08 -5.05 -6.22
N VAL A 179 9.01 -6.14 -6.99
CA VAL A 179 9.38 -7.48 -6.51
C VAL A 179 10.85 -7.53 -6.06
N GLU A 180 11.77 -6.92 -6.81
CA GLU A 180 13.19 -6.86 -6.43
C GLU A 180 13.42 -6.07 -5.15
N PHE A 181 12.76 -4.91 -5.01
CA PHE A 181 12.89 -4.06 -3.85
C PHE A 181 12.32 -4.73 -2.60
N PHE A 182 11.11 -5.27 -2.67
CA PHE A 182 10.49 -5.97 -1.53
C PHE A 182 11.20 -7.26 -1.18
N SER A 183 11.77 -7.97 -2.16
CA SER A 183 12.56 -9.18 -1.88
C SER A 183 13.78 -8.90 -0.99
N LYS A 184 14.38 -7.70 -1.11
CA LYS A 184 15.50 -7.27 -0.26
C LYS A 184 15.07 -6.96 1.17
N LEU A 185 13.82 -6.53 1.37
CA LEU A 185 13.29 -6.15 2.68
C LEU A 185 12.66 -7.33 3.43
N TYR A 186 11.85 -8.13 2.73
CA TYR A 186 10.95 -9.11 3.34
C TYR A 186 11.34 -10.56 3.05
N GLY A 187 12.37 -10.77 2.22
CA GLY A 187 12.83 -12.07 1.76
C GLY A 187 12.24 -12.46 0.40
N PRO A 188 12.64 -13.62 -0.16
CA PRO A 188 12.32 -13.99 -1.54
C PRO A 188 10.83 -13.92 -1.88
N TYR A 189 10.52 -13.61 -3.15
CA TYR A 189 9.16 -13.68 -3.66
C TYR A 189 8.56 -15.08 -3.44
N PRO A 190 7.33 -15.19 -2.91
CA PRO A 190 6.78 -16.46 -2.43
C PRO A 190 6.20 -17.40 -3.51
N TYR A 191 6.10 -16.95 -4.77
CA TYR A 191 5.51 -17.71 -5.88
C TYR A 191 6.51 -17.88 -7.04
N SER A 192 6.20 -18.74 -8.00
CA SER A 192 7.09 -18.98 -9.15
C SER A 192 7.03 -17.88 -10.21
N GLN A 193 5.88 -17.20 -10.31
CA GLN A 193 5.61 -16.12 -11.25
C GLN A 193 4.58 -15.15 -10.67
N LEU A 194 4.53 -13.93 -11.21
CA LEU A 194 3.50 -12.94 -10.93
C LEU A 194 2.81 -12.52 -12.21
N SER A 195 1.48 -12.60 -12.23
CA SER A 195 0.67 -12.05 -13.31
C SER A 195 0.02 -10.74 -12.88
N LEU A 196 0.12 -9.70 -13.72
CA LEU A 196 -0.55 -8.41 -13.56
C LEU A 196 -1.62 -8.31 -14.65
N THR A 197 -2.90 -8.19 -14.31
CA THR A 197 -3.99 -8.17 -15.29
C THR A 197 -4.87 -6.95 -15.14
N GLN A 198 -5.22 -6.33 -16.27
CA GLN A 198 -6.16 -5.21 -16.29
C GLN A 198 -7.55 -5.62 -15.78
N MET A 199 -8.14 -4.76 -14.96
CA MET A 199 -9.50 -4.82 -14.46
C MET A 199 -10.17 -3.45 -14.65
N PRO A 200 -11.44 -3.41 -15.08
CA PRO A 200 -12.16 -2.13 -15.16
C PRO A 200 -12.47 -1.56 -13.77
N GLY A 201 -12.64 -0.24 -13.71
CA GLY A 201 -12.90 0.51 -12.49
C GLY A 201 -11.63 1.15 -11.91
N ASP A 202 -11.80 1.80 -10.78
CA ASP A 202 -10.77 2.54 -10.03
C ASP A 202 -10.08 1.71 -8.93
N LEU A 203 -10.59 0.51 -8.64
CA LEU A 203 -10.04 -0.39 -7.65
C LEU A 203 -9.01 -1.36 -8.26
N SER A 204 -7.99 -1.69 -7.48
CA SER A 204 -7.03 -2.77 -7.74
C SER A 204 -7.06 -3.78 -6.59
N GLN A 205 -6.58 -5.00 -6.83
CA GLN A 205 -6.53 -6.08 -5.83
C GLN A 205 -5.33 -7.00 -6.07
N GLY A 206 -4.44 -7.10 -5.10
CA GLY A 206 -3.29 -8.00 -5.11
C GLY A 206 -3.64 -9.39 -4.58
N TRP A 207 -4.05 -10.31 -5.46
CA TRP A 207 -4.29 -11.70 -5.08
C TRP A 207 -3.03 -12.55 -5.22
N PRO A 208 -2.95 -13.73 -4.58
CA PRO A 208 -1.78 -14.59 -4.65
C PRO A 208 -1.37 -14.89 -6.09
N SER A 209 -0.16 -14.49 -6.50
CA SER A 209 0.41 -14.65 -7.85
C SER A 209 -0.38 -13.99 -9.01
N LEU A 210 -1.48 -13.30 -8.73
CA LEU A 210 -2.34 -12.64 -9.72
C LEU A 210 -2.84 -11.29 -9.18
N VAL A 211 -2.31 -10.18 -9.68
CA VAL A 211 -2.74 -8.84 -9.29
C VAL A 211 -3.70 -8.30 -10.34
N PHE A 212 -4.91 -7.92 -9.90
CA PHE A 212 -5.87 -7.19 -10.71
C PHE A 212 -5.58 -5.70 -10.58
N LEU A 213 -5.16 -5.07 -11.66
CA LEU A 213 -4.84 -3.65 -11.71
C LEU A 213 -5.95 -2.90 -12.42
N SER A 214 -6.44 -1.83 -11.79
CA SER A 214 -7.33 -0.86 -12.43
C SER A 214 -6.79 -0.43 -13.81
N SER A 215 -7.69 -0.18 -14.77
CA SER A 215 -7.37 0.47 -16.05
C SER A 215 -6.51 1.75 -15.88
N PHE A 216 -6.68 2.48 -14.76
CA PHE A 216 -5.89 3.68 -14.46
C PHE A 216 -4.39 3.40 -14.20
N SER A 217 -4.04 2.20 -13.73
CA SER A 217 -2.63 1.80 -13.53
C SER A 217 -1.88 1.62 -14.85
N PHE A 218 -2.58 1.50 -15.97
CA PHE A 218 -2.00 1.36 -17.31
C PHE A 218 -1.96 2.67 -18.09
N LEU A 219 -2.31 3.80 -17.49
CA LEU A 219 -2.26 5.09 -18.18
C LEU A 219 -0.82 5.54 -18.38
N THR A 220 -0.51 5.99 -19.60
CA THR A 220 0.75 6.67 -19.89
C THR A 220 0.78 8.06 -19.23
N PRO A 221 1.96 8.69 -19.08
CA PRO A 221 2.04 10.07 -18.59
C PRO A 221 1.19 11.05 -19.42
N GLU A 222 1.09 10.83 -20.74
CA GLU A 222 0.25 11.62 -21.64
C GLU A 222 -1.25 11.44 -21.32
N ASP A 223 -1.71 10.20 -21.14
CA ASP A 223 -3.10 9.92 -20.77
C ASP A 223 -3.45 10.56 -19.42
N LYS A 224 -2.56 10.46 -18.42
CA LYS A 224 -2.77 11.06 -17.09
C LYS A 224 -2.87 12.58 -17.16
N SER A 225 -2.03 13.21 -17.99
CA SER A 225 -2.08 14.66 -18.26
C SER A 225 -3.42 15.07 -18.89
N HIS A 226 -3.92 14.27 -19.86
CA HIS A 226 -5.19 14.56 -20.51
C HIS A 226 -6.41 14.40 -19.58
N LEU A 227 -6.31 13.53 -18.58
CA LEU A 227 -7.33 13.40 -17.53
C LEU A 227 -7.24 14.49 -16.44
N HIS A 228 -6.29 15.43 -16.55
CA HIS A 228 -6.05 16.50 -15.57
C HIS A 228 -5.88 15.99 -14.13
N LEU A 229 -5.28 14.81 -13.97
CA LEU A 229 -4.91 14.30 -12.65
C LEU A 229 -3.87 15.23 -12.04
N SER A 230 -4.04 15.61 -10.77
CA SER A 230 -3.01 16.39 -10.08
C SER A 230 -1.70 15.61 -10.05
N ASP A 231 -0.56 16.30 -9.96
CA ASP A 231 0.73 15.62 -9.89
C ASP A 231 0.74 14.59 -8.74
N LEU A 232 0.17 14.94 -7.59
CA LEU A 232 0.18 14.06 -6.41
C LEU A 232 -0.75 12.85 -6.59
N ASP A 233 -1.89 13.02 -7.25
CA ASP A 233 -2.78 11.90 -7.61
C ASP A 233 -2.11 10.98 -8.64
N THR A 234 -1.37 11.55 -9.59
CA THR A 234 -0.55 10.78 -10.54
C THR A 234 0.48 9.90 -9.83
N SER A 235 1.14 10.42 -8.79
CA SER A 235 2.09 9.62 -8.00
C SER A 235 1.44 8.57 -7.13
N LEU A 236 0.30 8.86 -6.50
CA LEU A 236 -0.46 7.85 -5.76
C LEU A 236 -0.93 6.74 -6.70
N SER A 237 -1.43 7.09 -7.89
CA SER A 237 -1.81 6.13 -8.94
C SER A 237 -0.64 5.25 -9.35
N SER A 238 0.56 5.81 -9.54
CA SER A 238 1.76 5.02 -9.84
C SER A 238 2.21 4.12 -8.67
N ALA A 239 1.89 4.48 -7.43
CA ALA A 239 2.21 3.66 -6.26
C ALA A 239 1.30 2.43 -6.12
N VAL A 240 0.14 2.39 -6.80
CA VAL A 240 -0.84 1.28 -6.72
C VAL A 240 -0.21 -0.04 -7.15
N VAL A 241 0.55 -0.07 -8.25
CA VAL A 241 1.19 -1.31 -8.71
C VAL A 241 2.10 -1.89 -7.62
N ALA A 242 2.91 -1.04 -6.99
CA ALA A 242 3.78 -1.45 -5.90
C ALA A 242 3.00 -1.82 -4.62
N HIS A 243 1.89 -1.14 -4.32
CA HIS A 243 1.01 -1.48 -3.20
C HIS A 243 0.44 -2.89 -3.34
N GLU A 244 -0.18 -3.19 -4.49
CA GLU A 244 -0.78 -4.50 -4.72
C GLU A 244 0.26 -5.63 -4.76
N ILE A 245 1.48 -5.34 -5.23
CA ILE A 245 2.58 -6.32 -5.21
C ILE A 245 3.11 -6.53 -3.79
N ALA A 246 3.05 -5.53 -2.91
CA ALA A 246 3.43 -5.71 -1.52
C ALA A 246 2.49 -6.68 -0.78
N HIS A 247 1.22 -6.81 -1.22
CA HIS A 247 0.28 -7.79 -0.67
C HIS A 247 0.73 -9.25 -0.84
N GLN A 248 1.59 -9.52 -1.82
CA GLN A 248 2.19 -10.85 -2.03
C GLN A 248 2.96 -11.33 -0.79
N TRP A 249 3.51 -10.42 0.02
CA TRP A 249 4.08 -10.73 1.35
C TRP A 249 3.08 -10.45 2.47
N TRP A 250 2.37 -9.32 2.42
CA TRP A 250 1.51 -8.83 3.49
C TRP A 250 0.04 -8.88 3.09
N GLY A 251 -0.65 -9.96 3.44
CA GLY A 251 -2.02 -10.26 3.02
C GLY A 251 -2.13 -11.69 2.51
N ASP A 252 -1.31 -12.02 1.50
CA ASP A 252 -1.31 -13.33 0.86
C ASP A 252 -0.45 -14.35 1.61
N LEU A 253 0.82 -14.02 1.83
CA LEU A 253 1.77 -14.91 2.50
C LEU A 253 1.61 -14.89 4.03
N VAL A 254 1.42 -13.70 4.59
CA VAL A 254 1.13 -13.47 6.01
C VAL A 254 -0.21 -12.75 6.08
N SER A 255 -1.24 -13.43 6.56
CA SER A 255 -2.59 -12.87 6.66
C SER A 255 -2.85 -12.21 8.02
N TRP A 256 -4.07 -11.72 8.25
CA TRP A 256 -4.47 -11.09 9.50
C TRP A 256 -5.47 -11.95 10.28
N ARG A 257 -5.42 -11.90 11.61
CA ARG A 257 -6.21 -12.80 12.49
C ARG A 257 -7.68 -12.42 12.58
N SER A 258 -7.99 -11.13 12.65
CA SER A 258 -9.35 -10.61 12.80
C SER A 258 -9.48 -9.28 12.08
N TYR A 259 -10.72 -8.80 11.87
CA TYR A 259 -10.93 -7.48 11.26
C TYR A 259 -10.19 -6.35 12.00
N ARG A 260 -9.88 -6.50 13.31
CA ARG A 260 -9.12 -5.52 14.09
C ARG A 260 -7.64 -5.44 13.70
N ASP A 261 -7.13 -6.47 13.03
CA ASP A 261 -5.74 -6.60 12.60
C ASP A 261 -5.57 -6.32 11.10
N GLN A 262 -6.67 -6.11 10.37
CA GLN A 262 -6.64 -5.93 8.92
C GLN A 262 -5.86 -4.68 8.49
N TRP A 263 -5.87 -3.62 9.30
CA TRP A 263 -5.09 -2.42 9.03
C TRP A 263 -3.60 -2.70 8.80
N LEU A 264 -3.05 -3.77 9.41
CA LEU A 264 -1.63 -4.12 9.29
C LEU A 264 -1.22 -4.35 7.84
N VAL A 265 -2.02 -5.14 7.11
CA VAL A 265 -1.65 -5.54 5.74
C VAL A 265 -1.79 -4.37 4.78
N GLU A 266 -2.80 -3.52 4.96
CA GLU A 266 -2.96 -2.29 4.17
C GLU A 266 -1.86 -1.27 4.47
N ALA A 267 -1.55 -1.05 5.75
CA ALA A 267 -0.50 -0.13 6.16
C ALA A 267 0.88 -0.63 5.69
N LEU A 268 1.17 -1.93 5.80
CA LEU A 268 2.44 -2.50 5.33
C LEU A 268 2.56 -2.42 3.82
N ALA A 269 1.50 -2.70 3.06
CA ALA A 269 1.49 -2.59 1.61
C ALA A 269 1.68 -1.12 1.16
N ASN A 270 0.92 -0.20 1.76
CA ASN A 270 0.99 1.22 1.44
C ASN A 270 2.33 1.81 1.85
N TYR A 271 2.87 1.44 3.01
CA TYR A 271 4.19 1.90 3.41
C TYR A 271 5.28 1.33 2.50
N SER A 272 5.15 0.08 2.06
CA SER A 272 6.09 -0.53 1.11
C SER A 272 6.14 0.21 -0.23
N SER A 273 4.98 0.56 -0.79
CA SER A 273 4.93 1.33 -2.04
C SER A 273 5.59 2.71 -1.88
N LEU A 274 5.35 3.38 -0.75
CA LEU A 274 5.98 4.66 -0.44
C LEU A 274 7.47 4.57 -0.15
N LEU A 275 7.97 3.46 0.40
CA LEU A 275 9.41 3.23 0.57
C LEU A 275 10.12 3.04 -0.77
N LEU A 276 9.47 2.36 -1.73
CA LEU A 276 9.98 2.27 -3.08
C LEU A 276 9.99 3.65 -3.75
N LEU A 277 8.95 4.46 -3.55
CA LEU A 277 8.94 5.85 -4.00
C LEU A 277 10.06 6.68 -3.36
N GLU A 278 10.24 6.59 -2.04
CA GLU A 278 11.29 7.27 -1.28
C GLU A 278 12.69 6.96 -1.85
N SER A 279 12.91 5.74 -2.36
CA SER A 279 14.22 5.32 -2.87
C SER A 279 14.66 6.06 -4.13
N HIS A 280 13.75 6.70 -4.87
CA HIS A 280 14.07 7.43 -6.11
C HIS A 280 13.47 8.85 -6.16
N ASP A 281 12.46 9.15 -5.34
CA ASP A 281 11.89 10.49 -5.18
C ASP A 281 11.49 10.78 -3.71
N PRO A 282 12.48 11.12 -2.85
CA PRO A 282 12.23 11.44 -1.44
C PRO A 282 11.32 12.66 -1.22
N ALA A 283 11.34 13.62 -2.15
CA ALA A 283 10.52 14.83 -2.05
C ALA A 283 9.03 14.48 -2.24
N ARG A 284 8.73 13.61 -3.21
CA ARG A 284 7.38 13.08 -3.44
C ARG A 284 6.87 12.25 -2.29
N PHE A 285 7.71 11.37 -1.74
CA PHE A 285 7.41 10.64 -0.51
C PHE A 285 6.98 11.61 0.60
N THR A 286 7.76 12.66 0.83
CA THR A 286 7.47 13.67 1.86
C THR A 286 6.13 14.37 1.59
N ALA A 287 5.85 14.75 0.35
CA ALA A 287 4.59 15.39 -0.03
C ALA A 287 3.37 14.47 0.19
N ILE A 288 3.47 13.18 -0.13
CA ILE A 288 2.39 12.21 0.11
C ILE A 288 2.17 12.00 1.62
N MET A 289 3.24 11.82 2.39
CA MET A 289 3.13 11.69 3.86
C MET A 289 2.46 12.93 4.47
N GLN A 290 2.81 14.12 3.99
CA GLN A 290 2.15 15.37 4.39
C GLN A 290 0.66 15.38 4.03
N ARG A 291 0.27 14.96 2.83
CA ARG A 291 -1.16 14.82 2.47
C ARG A 291 -1.89 13.86 3.39
N PHE A 292 -1.31 12.71 3.73
CA PHE A 292 -1.92 11.78 4.68
C PHE A 292 -2.11 12.41 6.06
N ARG A 293 -1.12 13.19 6.54
CA ARG A 293 -1.25 13.93 7.80
C ARG A 293 -2.39 14.96 7.72
N ASP A 294 -2.42 15.75 6.66
CA ASP A 294 -3.42 16.82 6.50
C ASP A 294 -4.84 16.24 6.35
N ASN A 295 -4.99 15.11 5.65
CA ASN A 295 -6.27 14.40 5.52
C ASN A 295 -6.82 13.95 6.89
N LEU A 296 -5.97 13.54 7.84
CA LEU A 296 -6.42 13.08 9.16
C LEU A 296 -7.05 14.20 9.99
N VAL A 297 -6.59 15.44 9.81
CA VAL A 297 -7.10 16.63 10.51
C VAL A 297 -8.09 17.44 9.66
N ALA A 298 -8.29 17.05 8.40
CA ALA A 298 -9.34 17.60 7.56
C ALA A 298 -10.72 17.28 8.17
N ARG A 299 -11.68 18.17 7.94
CA ARG A 299 -13.03 18.04 8.47
C ARG A 299 -13.99 17.54 7.41
N ASN A 300 -14.88 16.62 7.80
CA ASN A 300 -16.00 16.19 6.96
C ASN A 300 -17.12 17.26 6.95
N LYS A 301 -18.23 16.95 6.27
CA LYS A 301 -19.40 17.84 6.15
C LYS A 301 -20.06 18.16 7.50
N GLN A 302 -19.77 17.39 8.55
CA GLN A 302 -20.28 17.54 9.90
C GLN A 302 -19.26 18.24 10.83
N GLU A 303 -18.22 18.88 10.28
CA GLU A 303 -17.17 19.57 11.03
C GLU A 303 -16.37 18.68 11.99
N ARG A 304 -16.37 17.36 11.74
CA ARG A 304 -15.59 16.37 12.50
C ARG A 304 -14.32 16.04 11.75
N GLU A 305 -13.19 16.00 12.46
CA GLU A 305 -11.92 15.59 11.87
C GLU A 305 -11.94 14.11 11.48
N ILE A 306 -11.35 13.75 10.35
CA ILE A 306 -11.35 12.36 9.84
C ILE A 306 -10.75 11.38 10.85
N VAL A 307 -9.74 11.78 11.62
CA VAL A 307 -9.12 10.93 12.66
C VAL A 307 -10.13 10.48 13.74
N GLN A 308 -11.25 11.19 13.89
CA GLN A 308 -12.31 10.83 14.83
C GLN A 308 -13.18 9.66 14.37
N ALA A 309 -12.99 9.15 13.14
CA ALA A 309 -13.59 7.90 12.69
C ALA A 309 -13.24 6.71 13.62
N GLY A 310 -12.07 6.77 14.24
CA GLY A 310 -11.64 5.84 15.30
C GLY A 310 -10.23 5.31 15.12
N PRO A 311 -9.76 4.48 16.06
CA PRO A 311 -8.43 3.87 15.98
C PRO A 311 -8.33 2.85 14.85
N VAL A 312 -7.11 2.61 14.34
CA VAL A 312 -6.85 1.63 13.26
C VAL A 312 -7.34 0.23 13.63
N SER A 313 -7.39 -0.10 14.93
CA SER A 313 -7.90 -1.36 15.46
C SER A 313 -9.41 -1.56 15.31
N LEU A 314 -10.18 -0.56 14.87
CA LEU A 314 -11.59 -0.75 14.52
C LEU A 314 -11.78 -1.52 13.21
N GLY A 315 -10.76 -1.53 12.33
CA GLY A 315 -10.80 -2.23 11.04
C GLY A 315 -11.97 -1.76 10.18
N VAL A 316 -12.66 -2.69 9.52
CA VAL A 316 -13.82 -2.38 8.64
C VAL A 316 -14.95 -1.58 9.29
N ARG A 317 -15.00 -1.49 10.64
CA ARG A 317 -15.99 -0.65 11.36
C ARG A 317 -15.68 0.85 11.30
N LEU A 318 -14.53 1.23 10.77
CA LEU A 318 -14.17 2.62 10.50
C LEU A 318 -15.09 3.24 9.44
N THR A 319 -15.57 2.43 8.49
CA THR A 319 -16.59 2.83 7.53
C THR A 319 -17.96 2.87 8.20
N ASN A 320 -18.54 4.06 8.29
CA ASN A 320 -19.88 4.28 8.84
C ASN A 320 -20.53 5.52 8.20
N SER A 321 -21.77 5.84 8.56
CA SER A 321 -22.52 6.95 7.97
C SER A 321 -21.90 8.34 8.17
N GLU A 322 -21.12 8.53 9.24
CA GLU A 322 -20.40 9.79 9.48
C GLU A 322 -19.05 9.84 8.75
N PHE A 323 -18.43 8.68 8.57
CA PHE A 323 -17.11 8.50 7.95
C PHE A 323 -17.17 7.39 6.88
N PRO A 324 -17.78 7.65 5.72
CA PRO A 324 -17.90 6.63 4.66
C PRO A 324 -16.54 6.12 4.18
N ASP A 325 -15.54 7.01 4.08
CA ASP A 325 -14.17 6.69 3.67
C ASP A 325 -13.23 6.47 4.88
N GLY A 326 -13.81 6.19 6.06
CA GLY A 326 -13.07 6.08 7.31
C GLY A 326 -12.05 4.95 7.29
N TYR A 327 -12.39 3.81 6.67
CA TYR A 327 -11.48 2.67 6.55
C TYR A 327 -10.23 3.04 5.75
N GLU A 328 -10.40 3.66 4.58
CA GLU A 328 -9.35 4.05 3.66
C GLU A 328 -8.43 5.10 4.31
N MET A 329 -9.01 6.18 4.85
CA MET A 329 -8.22 7.27 5.42
C MET A 329 -7.42 6.86 6.67
N ILE A 330 -7.98 5.98 7.50
CA ILE A 330 -7.34 5.56 8.75
C ILE A 330 -6.41 4.36 8.54
N SER A 331 -6.85 3.30 7.87
CA SER A 331 -6.02 2.10 7.70
C SER A 331 -4.80 2.36 6.81
N TYR A 332 -4.94 3.19 5.76
CA TYR A 332 -3.85 3.52 4.85
C TYR A 332 -3.10 4.76 5.32
N GLY A 333 -3.80 5.87 5.58
CA GLY A 333 -3.15 7.14 5.95
C GLY A 333 -2.53 7.11 7.33
N ARG A 334 -3.33 6.91 8.39
CA ARG A 334 -2.83 6.80 9.77
C ARG A 334 -1.96 5.55 9.94
N GLY A 335 -2.37 4.40 9.40
CA GLY A 335 -1.59 3.16 9.47
C GLY A 335 -0.16 3.32 8.94
N THR A 336 0.02 3.95 7.77
CA THR A 336 1.34 4.26 7.22
C THR A 336 2.17 5.17 8.14
N TRP A 337 1.56 6.20 8.73
CA TRP A 337 2.23 7.06 9.71
C TRP A 337 2.69 6.28 10.94
N LEU A 338 1.89 5.33 11.45
CA LEU A 338 2.25 4.50 12.59
C LEU A 338 3.51 3.66 12.30
N LEU A 339 3.57 3.02 11.13
CA LEU A 339 4.73 2.24 10.70
C LEU A 339 5.95 3.14 10.48
N HIS A 340 5.77 4.32 9.89
CA HIS A 340 6.84 5.29 9.68
C HIS A 340 7.43 5.80 10.99
N MET A 341 6.60 6.11 11.99
CA MET A 341 7.06 6.53 13.32
C MET A 341 7.83 5.42 14.03
N LEU A 342 7.36 4.17 13.96
CA LEU A 342 8.08 3.02 14.53
C LEU A 342 9.45 2.82 13.85
N ARG A 343 9.50 2.80 12.51
CA ARG A 343 10.75 2.68 11.75
C ARG A 343 11.72 3.79 12.10
N THR A 344 11.28 5.05 12.05
CA THR A 344 12.15 6.21 12.31
C THR A 344 12.64 6.24 13.75
N MET A 345 11.79 5.94 14.74
CA MET A 345 12.20 5.80 16.13
C MET A 345 13.27 4.72 16.32
N MET A 346 13.06 3.52 15.77
CA MET A 346 14.03 2.42 15.87
C MET A 346 15.34 2.76 15.14
N ARG A 347 15.28 3.40 13.97
CA ARG A 347 16.47 3.81 13.21
C ARG A 347 17.25 4.89 13.94
N ASP A 348 16.59 5.92 14.45
CA ASP A 348 17.21 7.07 15.12
C ASP A 348 17.89 6.71 16.44
N THR A 349 17.44 5.60 17.06
CA THR A 349 17.97 5.08 18.33
C THR A 349 19.17 4.17 18.13
N GLU A 350 19.47 3.76 16.88
CA GLU A 350 20.70 3.04 16.53
C GLU A 350 21.95 3.95 16.55
N PRO A 351 23.14 3.37 16.80
CA PRO A 351 24.41 4.07 16.64
C PRO A 351 24.53 4.71 15.25
N ALA A 352 25.22 5.86 15.15
CA ALA A 352 25.40 6.57 13.89
C ALA A 352 25.99 5.70 12.76
N ALA A 353 26.93 4.79 13.09
CA ALA A 353 27.53 3.88 12.11
C ALA A 353 26.52 2.87 11.53
N ALA A 354 25.54 2.42 12.33
CA ALA A 354 24.51 1.49 11.88
C ALA A 354 23.46 2.19 10.98
N ARG A 355 23.22 3.49 11.16
CA ARG A 355 22.27 4.28 10.36
C ARG A 355 22.69 4.51 8.90
N SER A 356 23.94 4.23 8.54
CA SER A 356 24.44 4.29 7.17
C SER A 356 24.33 2.96 6.41
N GLN A 357 23.88 1.89 7.07
CA GLN A 357 23.70 0.58 6.44
C GLN A 357 22.50 0.59 5.47
N PRO A 358 22.43 -0.37 4.53
CA PRO A 358 21.27 -0.52 3.65
C PRO A 358 19.96 -0.60 4.44
N ILE A 359 18.86 -0.11 3.86
CA ILE A 359 17.53 -0.11 4.48
C ILE A 359 17.12 -1.49 5.02
N SER A 360 17.47 -2.58 4.34
CA SER A 360 17.17 -3.96 4.77
C SER A 360 17.85 -4.36 6.08
N GLN A 361 18.89 -3.64 6.50
CA GLN A 361 19.60 -3.85 7.76
C GLN A 361 19.05 -2.99 8.90
N GLU A 362 18.09 -2.09 8.67
CA GLU A 362 17.46 -1.35 9.78
C GLU A 362 16.70 -2.32 10.71
N PRO A 363 16.67 -2.08 12.03
CA PRO A 363 15.99 -2.96 12.99
C PRO A 363 14.52 -3.26 12.64
N PHE A 364 13.82 -2.26 12.09
CA PHE A 364 12.44 -2.40 11.64
C PHE A 364 12.28 -3.49 10.56
N PHE A 365 13.15 -3.50 9.53
CA PHE A 365 13.05 -4.48 8.46
C PHE A 365 13.59 -5.85 8.86
N ARG A 366 14.58 -5.93 9.76
CA ARG A 366 14.98 -7.20 10.37
C ARG A 366 13.82 -7.85 11.14
N ALA A 367 13.06 -7.05 11.89
CA ALA A 367 11.87 -7.50 12.59
C ALA A 367 10.79 -8.00 11.61
N LEU A 368 10.50 -7.24 10.54
CA LEU A 368 9.54 -7.66 9.52
C LEU A 368 9.97 -8.93 8.78
N LEU A 369 11.25 -9.06 8.44
CA LEU A 369 11.78 -10.28 7.82
C LEU A 369 11.59 -11.50 8.73
N ASN A 370 11.83 -11.35 10.03
CA ASN A 370 11.65 -12.43 11.01
C ASN A 370 10.16 -12.74 11.25
N LEU A 371 9.32 -11.71 11.35
CA LEU A 371 7.86 -11.84 11.46
C LEU A 371 7.31 -12.62 10.27
N ARG A 372 7.72 -12.25 9.04
CA ARG A 372 7.30 -12.94 7.82
C ARG A 372 7.71 -14.41 7.83
N LYS A 373 8.92 -14.76 8.29
CA LYS A 373 9.34 -16.18 8.46
C LYS A 373 8.46 -16.92 9.46
N GLN A 374 8.11 -16.27 10.57
CA GLN A 374 7.37 -16.90 11.66
C GLN A 374 5.89 -17.14 11.31
N PHE A 375 5.30 -16.25 10.51
CA PHE A 375 3.87 -16.26 10.16
C PHE A 375 3.59 -16.66 8.72
N GLU A 376 4.58 -17.19 7.99
CA GLU A 376 4.37 -17.68 6.62
C GLU A 376 3.24 -18.73 6.57
N GLY A 377 2.22 -18.46 5.76
CA GLY A 377 1.01 -19.29 5.64
C GLY A 377 0.04 -19.18 6.83
N ARG A 378 0.20 -18.18 7.71
CA ARG A 378 -0.57 -18.01 8.94
C ARG A 378 -1.01 -16.56 9.12
N ALA A 379 -2.03 -16.40 9.96
CA ALA A 379 -2.55 -15.09 10.33
C ALA A 379 -1.78 -14.50 11.52
N MET A 380 -1.43 -13.21 11.46
CA MET A 380 -0.82 -12.45 12.56
C MET A 380 -1.82 -11.49 13.22
N THR A 381 -1.53 -11.12 14.46
CA THR A 381 -2.19 -10.02 15.18
C THR A 381 -1.31 -8.78 15.23
N THR A 382 -1.92 -7.64 15.58
CA THR A 382 -1.18 -6.39 15.83
C THR A 382 -0.15 -6.57 16.96
N ARG A 383 -0.46 -7.39 17.97
CA ARG A 383 0.45 -7.70 19.07
C ARG A 383 1.65 -8.54 18.60
N ASP A 384 1.48 -9.40 17.59
CA ASP A 384 2.59 -10.18 17.03
C ASP A 384 3.58 -9.28 16.29
N LEU A 385 3.10 -8.30 15.51
CA LEU A 385 3.98 -7.28 14.90
C LEU A 385 4.78 -6.53 15.97
N LEU A 386 4.11 -6.02 17.02
CA LEU A 386 4.78 -5.27 18.07
C LEU A 386 5.83 -6.11 18.80
N LYS A 387 5.53 -7.37 19.11
CA LYS A 387 6.50 -8.31 19.71
C LYS A 387 7.71 -8.53 18.81
N ALA A 388 7.50 -8.69 17.50
CA ALA A 388 8.62 -8.82 16.57
C ALA A 388 9.50 -7.55 16.53
N LEU A 389 8.89 -6.36 16.59
CA LEU A 389 9.60 -5.10 16.68
C LEU A 389 10.34 -4.95 18.02
N GLU A 390 9.73 -5.36 19.13
CA GLU A 390 10.36 -5.37 20.45
C GLU A 390 11.64 -6.20 20.43
N VAL A 391 11.68 -7.37 19.77
CA VAL A 391 12.87 -8.23 19.60
C VAL A 391 14.03 -7.54 18.85
N GLU A 392 13.77 -6.47 18.10
CA GLU A 392 14.82 -5.67 17.43
C GLU A 392 14.96 -4.25 18.04
N LEU A 393 14.17 -3.93 19.09
CA LEU A 393 14.10 -2.58 19.66
C LEU A 393 15.41 -2.20 20.38
N PRO A 394 16.13 -1.15 19.93
CA PRO A 394 17.36 -0.70 20.58
C PRO A 394 17.12 -0.23 22.02
N HIS A 395 18.11 -0.40 22.91
CA HIS A 395 17.98 -0.07 24.34
C HIS A 395 17.63 1.41 24.59
N SER A 396 18.12 2.32 23.75
CA SER A 396 17.80 3.76 23.78
C SER A 396 16.34 4.07 23.41
N ALA A 397 15.61 3.10 22.87
CA ALA A 397 14.17 3.19 22.59
C ALA A 397 13.29 2.56 23.69
N TRP A 398 13.88 2.12 24.82
CA TRP A 398 13.11 1.52 25.91
C TRP A 398 12.50 2.61 26.79
N HIS A 399 11.18 2.74 26.76
CA HIS A 399 10.46 3.65 27.64
C HIS A 399 10.43 3.07 29.07
N ASN A 400 10.79 3.88 30.07
CA ASN A 400 10.92 3.47 31.47
C ASN A 400 11.77 2.20 31.70
N GLY A 401 12.80 2.01 30.86
CA GLY A 401 13.69 0.84 30.92
C GLY A 401 13.05 -0.48 30.49
N GLN A 402 11.84 -0.43 29.92
CA GLN A 402 11.13 -1.61 29.44
C GLN A 402 11.27 -1.75 27.92
N ARG A 403 11.60 -2.98 27.50
CA ARG A 403 11.57 -3.39 26.10
C ARG A 403 10.14 -3.69 25.66
N SER A 404 9.30 -2.66 25.66
CA SER A 404 7.87 -2.78 25.34
C SER A 404 7.40 -1.62 24.47
N LEU A 405 6.50 -1.93 23.52
CA LEU A 405 5.76 -0.99 22.70
C LEU A 405 4.30 -0.87 23.15
N ASP A 406 3.96 -1.27 24.38
CA ASP A 406 2.61 -1.14 24.94
C ASP A 406 2.09 0.30 24.91
N TRP A 407 2.95 1.28 25.23
CA TRP A 407 2.61 2.71 25.16
C TRP A 407 2.18 3.13 23.73
N PHE A 408 2.81 2.54 22.71
CA PHE A 408 2.46 2.79 21.31
C PHE A 408 1.16 2.08 20.93
N TYR A 409 0.96 0.85 21.44
CA TYR A 409 -0.29 0.12 21.23
C TYR A 409 -1.49 0.87 21.81
N GLU A 410 -1.41 1.29 23.07
CA GLU A 410 -2.54 1.94 23.75
C GLU A 410 -2.76 3.37 23.25
N GLY A 411 -1.69 4.17 23.09
CA GLY A 411 -1.81 5.57 22.71
C GLY A 411 -2.03 5.81 21.22
N TRP A 412 -1.32 5.05 20.36
CA TRP A 412 -1.26 5.35 18.93
C TRP A 412 -2.12 4.41 18.07
N ILE A 413 -2.05 3.11 18.33
CA ILE A 413 -2.83 2.09 17.60
C ILE A 413 -4.30 2.12 18.05
N ASN A 414 -4.55 2.13 19.36
CA ASN A 414 -5.90 2.19 19.94
C ASN A 414 -6.39 3.62 20.19
N GLY A 415 -5.58 4.64 19.93
CA GLY A 415 -5.95 6.05 20.07
C GLY A 415 -6.19 6.76 18.74
N VAL A 416 -6.71 7.99 18.86
CA VAL A 416 -7.11 8.85 17.73
C VAL A 416 -6.40 10.21 17.72
N SER A 417 -5.42 10.43 18.60
CA SER A 417 -4.75 11.72 18.70
C SER A 417 -3.90 12.05 17.47
N VAL A 418 -3.86 13.34 17.13
CA VAL A 418 -2.86 13.97 16.26
C VAL A 418 -2.33 15.17 17.05
N PRO A 419 -1.28 14.98 17.87
CA PRO A 419 -0.83 15.98 18.83
C PRO A 419 -0.14 17.17 18.15
N LYS A 420 -0.08 18.32 18.84
CA LYS A 420 0.82 19.43 18.51
C LYS A 420 1.97 19.45 19.52
N PHE A 421 3.20 19.54 19.03
CA PHE A 421 4.40 19.60 19.88
C PHE A 421 5.10 20.95 19.84
N GLU A 422 5.40 21.48 21.00
CA GLU A 422 6.13 22.74 21.18
C GLU A 422 7.36 22.52 22.06
N LEU A 423 8.40 23.32 21.81
CA LEU A 423 9.64 23.29 22.58
C LEU A 423 9.72 24.58 23.41
N GLU A 424 9.71 24.43 24.73
CA GLU A 424 9.70 25.55 25.68
C GLU A 424 10.90 25.51 26.63
N LYS A 425 11.17 26.67 27.26
CA LYS A 425 12.12 26.83 28.38
C LYS A 425 13.52 26.24 28.09
N VAL A 426 13.97 26.28 26.83
CA VAL A 426 15.23 25.69 26.42
C VAL A 426 16.42 26.48 26.95
N LYS A 427 17.34 25.81 27.64
CA LYS A 427 18.57 26.38 28.18
C LYS A 427 19.79 25.61 27.68
N TYR A 428 20.88 26.34 27.47
CA TYR A 428 22.16 25.82 27.00
C TYR A 428 23.23 26.13 28.04
N THR A 429 23.82 25.09 28.64
CA THR A 429 24.88 25.22 29.63
C THR A 429 26.17 24.64 29.07
N GLN A 430 27.21 25.47 28.97
CA GLN A 430 28.52 25.02 28.50
C GLN A 430 29.15 24.09 29.54
N GLN A 431 29.65 22.94 29.08
CA GLN A 431 30.45 21.99 29.84
C GLN A 431 31.73 21.70 29.06
N SER A 432 32.80 21.23 29.71
CA SER A 432 34.11 21.02 29.07
C SER A 432 34.02 20.19 27.78
N GLY A 433 34.05 20.88 26.62
CA GLY A 433 33.96 20.30 25.28
C GLY A 433 32.55 19.94 24.77
N ARG A 434 31.47 20.26 25.49
CA ARG A 434 30.07 19.89 25.16
C ARG A 434 29.07 20.96 25.61
N VAL A 435 27.85 20.93 25.08
CA VAL A 435 26.74 21.78 25.54
C VAL A 435 25.67 20.89 26.16
N LEU A 436 25.33 21.14 27.42
CA LEU A 436 24.16 20.56 28.05
C LEU A 436 22.91 21.35 27.61
N VAL A 437 21.95 20.66 27.00
CA VAL A 437 20.67 21.23 26.58
C VAL A 437 19.60 20.71 27.51
N THR A 438 18.88 21.62 28.17
CA THR A 438 17.68 21.29 28.96
C THR A 438 16.48 22.03 28.39
N GLY A 439 15.28 21.50 28.55
CA GLY A 439 14.07 22.15 28.07
C GLY A 439 12.82 21.35 28.42
N VAL A 440 11.68 21.83 27.93
CA VAL A 440 10.37 21.19 28.11
C VAL A 440 9.75 20.93 26.74
N ILE A 441 9.30 19.71 26.50
CA ILE A 441 8.41 19.37 25.38
C ILE A 441 6.99 19.51 25.89
N VAL A 442 6.19 20.33 25.21
CA VAL A 442 4.76 20.50 25.49
C VAL A 442 3.96 19.75 24.44
N GLN A 443 3.09 18.84 24.86
CA GLN A 443 2.19 18.05 24.02
C GLN A 443 0.76 18.55 24.19
N LYS A 444 0.19 19.13 23.11
CA LYS A 444 -1.18 19.65 23.05
C LYS A 444 -2.04 18.79 22.12
N GLU A 445 -3.36 18.92 22.23
CA GLU A 445 -4.33 18.22 21.36
C GLU A 445 -4.13 16.69 21.34
N ALA A 446 -3.75 16.16 22.50
CA ALA A 446 -3.42 14.76 22.73
C ALA A 446 -4.26 14.17 23.85
N ASP A 447 -4.44 12.85 23.85
CA ASP A 447 -4.92 12.15 25.03
C ASP A 447 -3.93 12.36 26.21
N ARG A 448 -4.46 12.44 27.43
CA ARG A 448 -3.66 12.69 28.64
C ARG A 448 -2.57 11.63 28.89
N TYR A 449 -2.75 10.43 28.36
CA TYR A 449 -1.80 9.32 28.48
C TYR A 449 -1.05 9.01 27.18
N LEU A 450 -1.16 9.87 26.16
CA LEU A 450 -0.41 9.68 24.93
C LEU A 450 1.08 9.86 25.21
N ILE A 451 1.85 8.80 24.93
CA ILE A 451 3.30 8.84 24.97
C ILE A 451 3.83 8.92 23.54
N THR A 452 4.79 9.80 23.29
CA THR A 452 5.40 9.97 21.97
C THR A 452 6.91 10.08 22.06
N SER A 453 7.63 9.24 21.32
CA SER A 453 9.07 9.43 21.12
C SER A 453 9.31 10.54 20.11
N VAL A 454 9.86 11.68 20.54
CA VAL A 454 10.06 12.89 19.72
C VAL A 454 11.55 13.13 19.49
N PRO A 455 12.04 13.28 18.25
CA PRO A 455 13.45 13.50 17.98
C PRO A 455 13.83 14.99 18.12
N ILE A 456 14.98 15.24 18.74
CA ILE A 456 15.58 16.56 18.91
C ILE A 456 16.89 16.63 18.14
N TYR A 457 17.06 17.69 17.36
CA TYR A 457 18.22 17.93 16.50
C TYR A 457 18.91 19.25 16.86
N THR A 458 20.15 19.42 16.42
CA THR A 458 20.80 20.73 16.39
C THR A 458 20.10 21.67 15.41
N ASN A 459 20.02 22.95 15.75
CA ASN A 459 19.56 24.01 14.84
C ASN A 459 20.74 24.48 13.96
N ALA A 460 21.13 23.65 12.99
CA ALA A 460 22.23 23.92 12.07
C ALA A 460 21.70 24.37 10.68
N LYS A 461 22.38 25.32 10.05
CA LYS A 461 21.97 25.89 8.74
C LYS A 461 22.01 24.89 7.59
N GLU A 462 22.95 23.94 7.60
CA GLU A 462 23.12 22.99 6.50
C GLU A 462 22.38 21.67 6.76
N LYS A 463 22.73 20.96 7.85
CA LYS A 463 22.12 19.67 8.17
C LYS A 463 21.94 19.51 9.69
N PRO A 464 20.69 19.52 10.19
CA PRO A 464 20.40 19.19 11.58
C PRO A 464 20.98 17.83 11.98
N VAL A 465 21.72 17.79 13.09
CA VAL A 465 22.30 16.55 13.64
C VAL A 465 21.42 16.05 14.76
N LEU A 466 21.01 14.78 14.71
CA LEU A 466 20.20 14.17 15.75
C LEU A 466 20.97 14.14 17.08
N LEU A 467 20.39 14.74 18.12
CA LEU A 467 20.92 14.72 19.48
C LEU A 467 20.37 13.54 20.30
N GLY A 468 19.13 13.14 20.01
CA GLY A 468 18.47 12.01 20.66
C GLY A 468 16.96 12.09 20.48
N ARG A 469 16.25 11.09 21.01
CA ARG A 469 14.80 11.09 21.11
C ARG A 469 14.37 11.18 22.56
N ILE A 470 13.33 11.97 22.83
CA ILE A 470 12.73 12.15 24.14
C ILE A 470 11.33 11.57 24.12
N PHE A 471 10.98 10.75 25.11
CA PHE A 471 9.60 10.31 25.31
C PHE A 471 8.80 11.45 25.95
N ALA A 472 8.02 12.17 25.15
CA ALA A 472 6.99 13.08 25.64
C ALA A 472 5.89 12.23 26.29
N ASP A 473 5.80 12.31 27.62
CA ASP A 473 4.89 11.56 28.47
C ASP A 473 4.06 12.57 29.28
N GLY A 474 2.77 12.65 28.97
CA GLY A 474 1.86 13.66 29.49
C GLY A 474 1.93 15.01 28.75
N ALA A 475 1.38 16.05 29.38
CA ALA A 475 1.23 17.37 28.77
C ALA A 475 2.56 18.16 28.68
N GLU A 476 3.44 17.99 29.67
CA GLU A 476 4.77 18.61 29.72
C GLU A 476 5.82 17.57 30.11
N THR A 477 6.91 17.50 29.37
CA THR A 477 8.04 16.62 29.68
C THR A 477 9.34 17.40 29.70
N THR A 478 10.00 17.44 30.86
CA THR A 478 11.35 18.00 30.97
C THR A 478 12.36 17.01 30.39
N PHE A 479 13.34 17.52 29.63
CA PHE A 479 14.42 16.71 29.09
C PHE A 479 15.80 17.32 29.31
N GLN A 480 16.81 16.47 29.21
CA GLN A 480 18.21 16.82 29.23
C GLN A 480 18.96 16.03 28.16
N LEU A 481 19.70 16.71 27.30
CA LEU A 481 20.52 16.12 26.23
C LEU A 481 21.90 16.75 26.19
N THR A 482 22.86 16.03 25.61
CA THR A 482 24.20 16.55 25.34
C THR A 482 24.34 16.85 23.85
N ALA A 483 24.84 18.03 23.53
CA ALA A 483 25.11 18.46 22.16
C ALA A 483 26.59 18.76 21.94
N PRO A 484 27.07 18.72 20.67
CA PRO A 484 28.44 19.12 20.32
C PRO A 484 28.75 20.55 20.77
N ALA A 485 30.03 20.81 21.08
CA ALA A 485 30.52 22.16 21.36
C ALA A 485 30.10 23.14 20.25
N GLY A 486 29.71 24.36 20.65
CA GLY A 486 29.27 25.39 19.71
C GLY A 486 27.81 25.27 19.24
N THR A 487 27.04 24.29 19.73
CA THR A 487 25.59 24.24 19.49
C THR A 487 24.90 25.50 20.04
N ARG A 488 24.28 26.29 19.16
CA ARG A 488 23.60 27.56 19.51
C ARG A 488 22.08 27.45 19.56
N GLY A 489 21.54 26.30 19.17
CA GLY A 489 20.10 26.08 19.11
C GLY A 489 19.76 24.60 18.92
N VAL A 490 18.54 24.22 19.31
CA VAL A 490 17.94 22.93 18.96
C VAL A 490 16.60 23.12 18.27
N VAL A 491 16.23 22.14 17.45
CA VAL A 491 14.94 22.07 16.77
C VAL A 491 14.35 20.68 16.97
N MET A 492 13.03 20.62 17.10
CA MET A 492 12.28 19.39 17.25
C MET A 492 11.79 18.92 15.88
N ASP A 493 12.06 17.66 15.56
CA ASP A 493 11.59 16.94 14.37
C ASP A 493 11.58 17.77 13.06
N PRO A 494 12.72 18.35 12.64
CA PRO A 494 12.81 19.17 11.43
C PRO A 494 12.51 18.37 10.14
N TYR A 495 12.63 17.04 10.19
CA TYR A 495 12.31 16.13 9.11
C TYR A 495 10.86 15.63 9.14
N GLN A 496 10.05 16.10 10.09
CA GLN A 496 8.62 15.79 10.22
C GLN A 496 8.31 14.28 10.26
N THR A 497 9.13 13.51 10.98
CA THR A 497 9.03 12.05 11.11
C THR A 497 7.95 11.58 12.09
N VAL A 498 7.40 12.49 12.90
CA VAL A 498 6.31 12.22 13.85
C VAL A 498 4.98 12.68 13.27
N LEU A 499 3.92 11.89 13.46
CA LEU A 499 2.56 12.32 13.15
C LEU A 499 2.12 13.39 14.15
N SER A 500 2.12 14.64 13.72
CA SER A 500 1.70 15.79 14.53
C SER A 500 0.95 16.81 13.69
N ARG A 501 0.21 17.69 14.34
CA ARG A 501 -0.32 18.90 13.70
C ARG A 501 0.83 19.81 13.28
N ARG A 502 0.62 20.53 12.18
CA ARG A 502 1.57 21.56 11.73
C ARG A 502 1.67 22.65 12.80
N ARG A 503 2.87 23.21 12.95
CA ARG A 503 3.15 24.24 13.94
C ARG A 503 2.49 25.57 13.61
#